data_AF-F4BZU0-F1
#
_entry.id   AF-F4BZU0-F1
#
_cell.length_a   1.000
_cell.length_b   1.000
_cell.length_c   1.000
_cell.angle_alpha   90.00
_cell.angle_beta   90.00
_cell.angle_gamma   90.00
#
_symmetry.space_group_name_H-M   'P 1'
#
loop_
_entity.id
_entity.type
_entity.pdbx_description
1 polymer ?
#
loop_
_entity_poly.entity_id
_entity_poly.type
_entity_poly.pdbx_seq_one_letter_code
_entity_poly.pdbx_strand_id
1 'polypeptide(L)'
;MNQQSFFYAIEPFVRRLPSVERPTGHVHFKRKLSWTLAILLLYFILGNIPLFGLSAASIDLFSSYRAFFAGSFGTMMLLGIGPIVTASIVLQLLVGAEIIKLNLSDPRDQAIYQGTQKALVFLMVAVEGLPQVLGGYLLPDEGVANALGVSLGIISLLIFIQVFIGGSLIVYMDEVVSKWGVGSGVGLFIVAGISQQLVTGLINPATGEAGLSVGIIPKWIDIIRLQLISFDTLFTSEGIRFIMITGGILALISTILIILLVVLVESTRIEIPLAHSRVRGARGRFPVKLVYASVLPMILVRAIQANIEMLGALLASRLGTVSTATVTGEGVTTVYTGYSSLLGNFISQSQFDAATGAAISGQSPQPVSGLMYFLSPIGGPEDWIPSMVTTSTAGMAELGFSPIAGWQILLHVLTDSAFLIIGGILFAIFWIETTGMGPKSVAAKIHNSGLQVPGYRRNPASIEKLMERYIPKVTVIGGVIIGVLTLIASLMGTLGGAGGTGLLLAVSIVYRLYEQIASEQIQEMYPMMQKFFGASA
;
A
#
# COMPACT_ATOMS: atom_id res chain seq x y z
N MET A 1 11.91 30.58 -18.36
CA MET A 1 11.90 30.78 -16.89
C MET A 1 12.85 29.78 -16.28
N ASN A 2 13.90 30.24 -15.60
CA ASN A 2 14.91 29.36 -14.98
C ASN A 2 14.23 28.43 -13.97
N GLN A 3 14.25 27.12 -14.22
CA GLN A 3 13.67 26.09 -13.33
C GLN A 3 14.27 26.09 -11.92
N GLN A 4 15.47 26.64 -11.75
CA GLN A 4 16.05 26.90 -10.43
C GLN A 4 15.20 27.90 -9.62
N SER A 5 14.59 28.92 -10.24
CA SER A 5 13.95 30.02 -9.49
C SER A 5 12.61 29.65 -8.84
N PHE A 6 11.88 28.65 -9.33
CA PHE A 6 10.56 28.31 -8.78
C PHE A 6 10.64 27.61 -7.42
N PHE A 7 11.59 26.67 -7.25
CA PHE A 7 11.76 25.98 -5.97
C PHE A 7 12.46 26.84 -4.92
N TYR A 8 13.43 27.69 -5.32
CA TYR A 8 13.95 28.72 -4.42
C TYR A 8 12.89 29.76 -4.04
N ALA A 9 11.88 30.02 -4.88
CA ALA A 9 10.76 30.90 -4.54
C ALA A 9 9.76 30.26 -3.55
N ILE A 10 9.69 28.93 -3.49
CA ILE A 10 8.84 28.17 -2.55
C ILE A 10 9.55 27.91 -1.21
N GLU A 11 10.88 28.02 -1.16
CA GLU A 11 11.72 27.91 0.04
C GLU A 11 11.18 28.67 1.28
N PRO A 12 10.71 29.94 1.20
CA PRO A 12 10.17 30.65 2.37
C PRO A 12 8.86 30.06 2.91
N PHE A 13 8.03 29.43 2.08
CA PHE A 13 6.82 28.72 2.53
C PHE A 13 7.17 27.37 3.14
N VAL A 14 8.10 26.65 2.52
CA VAL A 14 8.55 25.34 2.98
C VAL A 14 9.21 25.40 4.35
N ARG A 15 10.00 26.44 4.63
CA ARG A 15 10.63 26.65 5.96
C ARG A 15 9.64 26.98 7.08
N ARG A 16 8.41 27.40 6.76
CA ARG A 16 7.37 27.71 7.76
C ARG A 16 6.51 26.51 8.13
N LEU A 17 6.63 25.40 7.41
CA LEU A 17 5.89 24.18 7.75
C LEU A 17 6.41 23.60 9.08
N PRO A 18 5.53 23.32 10.05
CA PRO A 18 5.96 22.80 11.36
C PRO A 18 6.60 21.44 11.17
N SER A 19 7.79 21.18 11.70
CA SER A 19 8.50 19.90 11.56
C SER A 19 8.90 19.34 12.90
N VAL A 20 8.94 18.01 13.02
CA VAL A 20 9.43 17.36 14.24
C VAL A 20 10.94 17.59 14.37
N GLU A 21 11.41 18.07 15.51
CA GLU A 21 12.85 18.28 15.72
C GLU A 21 13.59 16.93 15.79
N ARG A 22 14.79 16.87 15.19
CA ARG A 22 15.66 15.68 15.29
C ARG A 22 16.31 15.65 16.69
N PRO A 23 16.51 14.47 17.29
CA PRO A 23 17.17 14.38 18.58
C PRO A 23 18.60 14.93 18.51
N THR A 24 19.00 15.73 19.50
CA THR A 24 20.33 16.36 19.58
C THR A 24 21.44 15.38 19.96
N GLY A 25 21.10 14.18 20.43
CA GLY A 25 22.04 13.13 20.83
C GLY A 25 21.52 11.73 20.51
N HIS A 26 22.35 10.72 20.80
CA HIS A 26 22.00 9.32 20.57
C HIS A 26 20.78 8.91 21.42
N VAL A 27 19.71 8.46 20.76
CA VAL A 27 18.53 7.93 21.44
C VAL A 27 18.72 6.44 21.67
N HIS A 28 18.68 6.01 22.93
CA HIS A 28 18.76 4.59 23.28
C HIS A 28 17.64 3.76 22.65
N PHE A 29 17.94 2.52 22.28
CA PHE A 29 17.03 1.58 21.62
C PHE A 29 15.68 1.45 22.33
N LYS A 30 15.68 1.31 23.68
CA LYS A 30 14.43 1.22 24.46
C LYS A 30 13.51 2.42 24.25
N ARG A 31 14.08 3.62 24.13
CA ARG A 31 13.31 4.86 23.91
C ARG A 31 12.81 4.96 22.47
N LYS A 32 13.61 4.50 21.50
CA LYS A 32 13.15 4.37 20.10
C LYS A 32 11.98 3.40 19.98
N LEU A 33 12.08 2.25 20.63
CA LEU A 33 11.03 1.25 20.65
C LEU A 33 9.76 1.77 21.32
N SER A 34 9.87 2.50 22.44
CA SER A 34 8.71 3.10 23.11
C SER A 34 8.00 4.15 22.24
N TRP A 35 8.75 4.98 21.50
CA TRP A 35 8.16 5.94 20.56
C TRP A 35 7.42 5.24 19.42
N THR A 36 8.04 4.19 18.86
CA THR A 36 7.45 3.38 17.79
C THR A 36 6.14 2.74 18.27
N LEU A 37 6.13 2.16 19.48
CA LEU A 37 4.95 1.54 20.07
C LEU A 37 3.85 2.56 20.40
N ALA A 38 4.22 3.73 20.94
CA ALA A 38 3.26 4.78 21.27
C ALA A 38 2.52 5.30 20.02
N ILE A 39 3.25 5.49 18.92
CA ILE A 39 2.67 5.93 17.65
C ILE A 39 1.81 4.83 17.03
N LEU A 40 2.22 3.56 17.14
CA LEU A 40 1.43 2.42 16.69
C LEU A 40 0.08 2.34 17.45
N LEU A 41 0.11 2.55 18.76
CA LEU A 41 -1.10 2.58 19.59
C LEU A 41 -2.01 3.75 19.19
N LEU A 42 -1.43 4.94 18.98
CA LEU A 42 -2.16 6.10 18.49
C LEU A 42 -2.80 5.84 17.12
N TYR A 43 -2.09 5.18 16.20
CA TYR A 43 -2.61 4.76 14.89
C TYR A 43 -3.86 3.88 15.04
N PHE A 44 -3.83 2.87 15.91
CA PHE A 44 -5.00 2.02 16.13
C PHE A 44 -6.16 2.75 16.78
N ILE A 45 -5.91 3.68 17.70
CA ILE A 45 -6.96 4.52 18.28
C ILE A 45 -7.63 5.35 17.18
N LEU A 46 -6.85 6.08 16.38
CA LEU A 46 -7.37 6.92 15.31
C LEU A 46 -8.11 6.10 14.23
N GLY A 47 -7.65 4.88 13.95
CA GLY A 47 -8.29 3.96 13.02
C GLY A 47 -9.62 3.37 13.50
N ASN A 48 -10.02 3.62 14.76
CA ASN A 48 -11.31 3.20 15.31
C ASN A 48 -12.23 4.38 15.67
N ILE A 49 -11.78 5.64 15.51
CA ILE A 49 -12.62 6.82 15.74
C ILE A 49 -13.39 7.12 14.45
N PRO A 50 -14.73 6.95 14.42
CA PRO A 50 -15.54 7.24 13.25
C PRO A 50 -15.60 8.75 12.98
N LEU A 51 -15.75 9.11 11.70
CA LEU A 51 -15.95 10.50 11.28
C LEU A 51 -17.33 11.00 11.71
N PHE A 52 -17.38 12.21 12.25
CA PHE A 52 -18.64 12.84 12.61
C PHE A 52 -19.41 13.29 11.36
N GLY A 53 -20.69 12.91 11.28
CA GLY A 53 -21.62 13.32 10.22
C GLY A 53 -21.62 12.45 8.97
N LEU A 54 -20.93 11.30 8.99
CA LEU A 54 -20.87 10.36 7.87
C LEU A 54 -22.10 9.44 7.85
N SER A 55 -22.78 9.35 6.71
CA SER A 55 -23.88 8.41 6.49
C SER A 55 -23.37 6.99 6.21
N ALA A 56 -24.14 5.97 6.65
CA ALA A 56 -23.89 4.56 6.31
C ALA A 56 -24.00 4.26 4.80
N ALA A 57 -24.62 5.16 4.03
CA ALA A 57 -24.68 5.10 2.56
C ALA A 57 -23.33 5.44 1.88
N SER A 58 -22.33 5.88 2.65
CA SER A 58 -21.05 6.31 2.10
C SER A 58 -20.30 5.16 1.42
N ILE A 59 -19.63 5.48 0.33
CA ILE A 59 -18.99 4.53 -0.56
C ILE A 59 -17.47 4.60 -0.38
N ASP A 60 -16.81 3.45 -0.14
CA ASP A 60 -15.34 3.39 -0.07
C ASP A 60 -14.72 3.20 -1.46
N LEU A 61 -14.25 4.30 -2.05
CA LEU A 61 -13.56 4.29 -3.35
C LEU A 61 -12.28 3.43 -3.38
N PHE A 62 -11.63 3.26 -2.24
CA PHE A 62 -10.32 2.60 -2.15
C PHE A 62 -10.39 1.25 -1.46
N SER A 63 -11.55 0.60 -1.40
CA SER A 63 -11.73 -0.68 -0.68
C SER A 63 -10.63 -1.71 -1.03
N SER A 64 -10.37 -1.93 -2.32
CA SER A 64 -9.34 -2.83 -2.86
C SER A 64 -7.90 -2.43 -2.50
N TYR A 65 -7.71 -1.18 -2.06
CA TYR A 65 -6.43 -0.55 -1.81
C TYR A 65 -6.18 -0.23 -0.34
N ARG A 66 -7.19 -0.38 0.53
CA ARG A 66 -7.12 -0.06 1.98
C ARG A 66 -5.98 -0.76 2.68
N ALA A 67 -5.78 -2.03 2.35
CA ALA A 67 -4.75 -2.87 2.95
C ALA A 67 -3.35 -2.27 2.79
N PHE A 68 -3.02 -1.78 1.60
CA PHE A 68 -1.70 -1.22 1.35
C PHE A 68 -1.58 0.26 1.73
N PHE A 69 -2.67 1.03 1.64
CA PHE A 69 -2.68 2.42 2.10
C PHE A 69 -2.79 2.57 3.62
N ALA A 70 -2.89 1.48 4.38
CA ALA A 70 -3.05 1.54 5.83
C ALA A 70 -4.17 2.52 6.27
N GLY A 71 -5.26 2.51 5.51
CA GLY A 71 -6.41 3.40 5.72
C GLY A 71 -7.62 2.59 6.18
N SER A 72 -8.44 3.20 7.03
CA SER A 72 -9.69 2.59 7.51
C SER A 72 -10.87 3.46 7.09
N PHE A 73 -11.82 2.87 6.37
CA PHE A 73 -12.99 3.59 5.89
C PHE A 73 -13.85 4.11 7.05
N GLY A 74 -14.42 5.29 6.87
CA GLY A 74 -15.30 5.91 7.85
C GLY A 74 -14.63 6.43 9.12
N THR A 75 -13.29 6.47 9.17
CA THR A 75 -12.52 6.92 10.35
C THR A 75 -11.65 8.13 10.02
N MET A 76 -11.03 8.74 11.05
CA MET A 76 -10.01 9.79 10.83
C MET A 76 -8.85 9.32 9.94
N MET A 77 -8.63 8.00 9.83
CA MET A 77 -7.57 7.38 9.02
C MET A 77 -8.01 7.08 7.59
N LEU A 78 -9.09 7.70 7.10
CA LEU A 78 -9.65 7.47 5.76
C LEU A 78 -8.63 7.59 4.64
N LEU A 79 -7.71 8.56 4.66
CA LEU A 79 -6.72 8.70 3.58
C LEU A 79 -5.52 7.75 3.76
N GLY A 80 -5.29 7.26 4.98
CA GLY A 80 -4.12 6.45 5.31
C GLY A 80 -2.81 7.12 4.90
N ILE A 81 -1.85 6.32 4.44
CA ILE A 81 -0.56 6.79 3.90
C ILE A 81 -0.64 7.24 2.43
N GLY A 82 -1.82 7.18 1.79
CA GLY A 82 -2.01 7.49 0.37
C GLY A 82 -1.36 8.80 -0.05
N PRO A 83 -1.70 9.95 0.57
CA PRO A 83 -1.13 11.26 0.25
C PRO A 83 0.39 11.34 0.37
N ILE A 84 0.98 10.57 1.29
CA ILE A 84 2.44 10.53 1.50
C ILE A 84 3.11 9.83 0.32
N VAL A 85 2.55 8.69 -0.10
CA VAL A 85 3.06 7.90 -1.21
C VAL A 85 2.87 8.66 -2.52
N THR A 86 1.69 9.25 -2.77
CA THR A 86 1.39 9.98 -4.01
C THR A 86 2.26 11.23 -4.17
N ALA A 87 2.43 12.02 -3.12
CA ALA A 87 3.36 13.16 -3.14
C ALA A 87 4.81 12.73 -3.40
N SER A 88 5.22 11.60 -2.82
CA SER A 88 6.55 11.03 -3.03
C SER A 88 6.75 10.57 -4.48
N ILE A 89 5.75 9.93 -5.10
CA ILE A 89 5.76 9.55 -6.52
C ILE A 89 5.95 10.77 -7.41
N VAL A 90 5.13 11.81 -7.21
CA VAL A 90 5.18 13.03 -8.01
C VAL A 90 6.57 13.66 -7.94
N LEU A 91 7.11 13.83 -6.74
CA LEU A 91 8.42 14.46 -6.58
C LEU A 91 9.56 13.58 -7.13
N GLN A 92 9.51 12.26 -6.91
CA GLN A 92 10.50 11.31 -7.43
C GLN A 92 10.51 11.26 -8.96
N LEU A 93 9.33 11.27 -9.60
CA LEU A 93 9.24 11.31 -11.05
C LEU A 93 9.75 12.64 -11.62
N LEU A 94 9.46 13.77 -10.96
CA LEU A 94 9.93 15.08 -11.42
C LEU A 94 11.45 15.24 -11.28
N VAL A 95 12.05 14.75 -10.20
CA VAL A 95 13.51 14.76 -10.00
C VAL A 95 14.18 13.70 -10.88
N GLY A 96 13.62 12.50 -10.96
CA GLY A 96 14.17 11.38 -11.74
C GLY A 96 14.10 11.61 -13.25
N ALA A 97 13.09 12.32 -13.74
CA ALA A 97 13.01 12.74 -15.16
C ALA A 97 13.91 13.94 -15.48
N GLU A 98 14.75 14.39 -14.53
CA GLU A 98 15.59 15.59 -14.61
C GLU A 98 14.83 16.89 -14.96
N ILE A 99 13.50 16.89 -14.80
CA ILE A 99 12.65 18.08 -14.95
C ILE A 99 13.00 19.07 -13.83
N ILE A 100 13.30 18.55 -12.64
CA ILE A 100 13.80 19.32 -11.50
C ILE A 100 15.26 18.92 -11.25
N LYS A 101 16.17 19.84 -11.55
CA LYS A 101 17.61 19.66 -11.30
C LYS A 101 17.93 19.99 -9.84
N LEU A 102 17.72 19.03 -8.93
CA LEU A 102 18.17 19.09 -7.53
C LEU A 102 19.37 18.18 -7.34
N ASN A 103 20.47 18.70 -6.80
CA ASN A 103 21.62 17.88 -6.46
C ASN A 103 21.44 17.30 -5.05
N LEU A 104 20.96 16.06 -4.99
CA LEU A 104 20.76 15.34 -3.72
C LEU A 104 22.06 15.05 -2.94
N SER A 105 23.23 15.46 -3.45
CA SER A 105 24.48 15.43 -2.70
C SER A 105 24.71 16.69 -1.84
N ASP A 106 24.04 17.80 -2.14
CA ASP A 106 24.14 19.05 -1.37
C ASP A 106 23.12 19.04 -0.22
N PRO A 107 23.55 19.28 1.04
CA PRO A 107 22.63 19.40 2.18
C PRO A 107 21.51 20.43 1.99
N ARG A 108 21.74 21.51 1.24
CA ARG A 108 20.71 22.53 0.98
C ARG A 108 19.59 22.01 0.08
N ASP A 109 19.97 21.34 -1.00
CA ASP A 109 19.02 20.75 -1.96
C ASP A 109 18.26 19.58 -1.34
N GLN A 110 18.89 18.80 -0.45
CA GLN A 110 18.20 17.79 0.35
C GLN A 110 17.12 18.39 1.25
N ALA A 111 17.39 19.54 1.88
CA ALA A 111 16.41 20.22 2.72
C ALA A 111 15.24 20.76 1.89
N ILE A 112 15.51 21.32 0.71
CA ILE A 112 14.47 21.76 -0.23
C ILE A 112 13.63 20.56 -0.71
N TYR A 113 14.27 19.43 -1.03
CA TYR A 113 13.58 18.21 -1.43
C TYR A 113 12.62 17.73 -0.33
N GLN A 114 13.11 17.57 0.89
CA GLN A 114 12.29 17.11 2.03
C GLN A 114 11.13 18.08 2.33
N GLY A 115 11.41 19.38 2.31
CA GLY A 115 10.41 20.38 2.59
C GLY A 115 9.35 20.52 1.48
N THR A 116 9.76 20.37 0.21
CA THR A 116 8.83 20.31 -0.93
C THR A 116 7.98 19.06 -0.89
N GLN A 117 8.58 17.89 -0.60
CA GLN A 117 7.84 16.64 -0.43
C GLN A 117 6.73 16.80 0.60
N LYS A 118 7.05 17.41 1.75
CA LYS A 118 6.08 17.67 2.81
C LYS A 118 4.96 18.63 2.39
N ALA A 119 5.30 19.73 1.72
CA ALA A 119 4.30 20.67 1.20
C ALA A 119 3.36 19.97 0.20
N LEU A 120 3.92 19.13 -0.68
CA LEU A 120 3.15 18.31 -1.60
C LEU A 120 2.26 17.31 -0.87
N VAL A 121 2.71 16.71 0.23
CA VAL A 121 1.85 15.78 1.01
C VAL A 121 0.59 16.49 1.51
N PHE A 122 0.71 17.69 2.09
CA PHE A 122 -0.48 18.45 2.53
C PHE A 122 -1.39 18.83 1.37
N LEU A 123 -0.81 19.17 0.22
CA LEU A 123 -1.57 19.41 -0.99
C LEU A 123 -2.31 18.13 -1.44
N MET A 124 -1.65 16.98 -1.42
CA MET A 124 -2.25 15.70 -1.78
C MET A 124 -3.35 15.26 -0.81
N VAL A 125 -3.22 15.56 0.50
CA VAL A 125 -4.30 15.34 1.48
C VAL A 125 -5.57 16.10 1.06
N ALA A 126 -5.42 17.36 0.63
CA ALA A 126 -6.55 18.14 0.13
C ALA A 126 -7.06 17.63 -1.23
N VAL A 127 -6.16 17.30 -2.17
CA VAL A 127 -6.50 16.86 -3.52
C VAL A 127 -7.15 15.48 -3.53
N GLU A 128 -6.79 14.57 -2.62
CA GLU A 128 -7.42 13.26 -2.48
C GLU A 128 -8.70 13.33 -1.63
N GLY A 129 -8.74 14.19 -0.61
CA GLY A 129 -9.90 14.34 0.27
C GLY A 129 -11.08 15.12 -0.35
N LEU A 130 -10.81 16.22 -1.05
CA LEU A 130 -11.87 17.09 -1.62
C LEU A 130 -12.77 16.35 -2.62
N PRO A 131 -12.26 15.58 -3.61
CA PRO A 131 -13.10 14.86 -4.55
C PRO A 131 -13.94 13.77 -3.90
N GLN A 132 -13.52 13.18 -2.78
CA GLN A 132 -14.33 12.17 -2.08
C GLN A 132 -15.55 12.81 -1.40
N VAL A 133 -15.37 14.00 -0.85
CA VAL A 133 -16.43 14.79 -0.20
C VAL A 133 -17.36 15.43 -1.23
N LEU A 134 -16.81 16.16 -2.21
CA LEU A 134 -17.58 16.85 -3.25
C LEU A 134 -18.14 15.89 -4.31
N GLY A 135 -17.47 14.75 -4.50
CA GLY A 135 -17.87 13.66 -5.39
C GLY A 135 -19.13 12.92 -4.95
N GLY A 136 -19.57 13.11 -3.70
CA GLY A 136 -20.72 12.41 -3.14
C GLY A 136 -20.42 10.97 -2.71
N TYR A 137 -19.14 10.62 -2.48
CA TYR A 137 -18.76 9.31 -1.95
C TYR A 137 -18.82 9.29 -0.41
N LEU A 138 -18.44 10.40 0.22
CA LEU A 138 -18.66 10.65 1.65
C LEU A 138 -19.95 11.45 1.81
N LEU A 139 -21.06 10.75 2.02
CA LEU A 139 -22.37 11.37 2.10
C LEU A 139 -22.61 11.92 3.52
N PRO A 140 -22.98 13.20 3.66
CA PRO A 140 -23.38 13.75 4.94
C PRO A 140 -24.72 13.13 5.38
N ASP A 141 -24.82 12.76 6.66
CA ASP A 141 -26.05 12.19 7.21
C ASP A 141 -27.16 13.25 7.32
N GLU A 142 -28.28 13.01 6.65
CA GLU A 142 -29.48 13.85 6.67
C GLU A 142 -30.11 13.93 8.07
N GLY A 143 -30.01 12.86 8.87
CA GLY A 143 -30.50 12.83 10.25
C GLY A 143 -29.73 13.78 11.16
N VAL A 144 -28.40 13.78 11.04
CA VAL A 144 -27.52 14.70 11.79
C VAL A 144 -27.66 16.13 11.29
N ALA A 145 -27.85 16.33 9.98
CA ALA A 145 -28.13 17.64 9.39
C ALA A 145 -29.42 18.26 9.95
N ASN A 146 -30.48 17.48 9.99
CA ASN A 146 -31.78 17.91 10.50
C ASN A 146 -31.75 18.13 12.02
N ALA A 147 -31.03 17.29 12.79
CA ALA A 147 -30.90 17.44 14.24
C ALA A 147 -30.10 18.69 14.65
N LEU A 148 -29.10 19.08 13.86
CA LEU A 148 -28.28 20.27 14.12
C LEU A 148 -28.88 21.55 13.52
N GLY A 149 -29.87 21.43 12.63
CA GLY A 149 -30.43 22.57 11.89
C GLY A 149 -29.44 23.19 10.89
N VAL A 150 -28.50 22.39 10.39
CA VAL A 150 -27.37 22.85 9.55
C VAL A 150 -27.49 22.26 8.16
N SER A 151 -27.16 23.04 7.12
CA SER A 151 -27.17 22.55 5.73
C SER A 151 -26.18 21.39 5.51
N LEU A 152 -26.51 20.45 4.61
CA LEU A 152 -25.65 19.31 4.26
C LEU A 152 -24.24 19.75 3.80
N GLY A 153 -24.12 20.94 3.19
CA GLY A 153 -22.84 21.49 2.76
C GLY A 153 -21.88 21.83 3.90
N ILE A 154 -22.39 22.23 5.06
CA ILE A 154 -21.54 22.52 6.24
C ILE A 154 -21.07 21.21 6.88
N ILE A 155 -21.91 20.17 6.92
CA ILE A 155 -21.48 18.84 7.38
C ILE A 155 -20.43 18.26 6.44
N SER A 156 -20.64 18.39 5.13
CA SER A 156 -19.66 18.03 4.11
C SER A 156 -18.31 18.75 4.33
N LEU A 157 -18.33 20.06 4.64
CA LEU A 157 -17.13 20.82 5.01
C LEU A 157 -16.49 20.30 6.31
N LEU A 158 -17.28 19.96 7.32
CA LEU A 158 -16.78 19.38 8.58
C LEU A 158 -16.13 18.01 8.38
N ILE A 159 -16.70 17.16 7.52
CA ILE A 159 -16.10 15.89 7.13
C ILE A 159 -14.76 16.15 6.45
N PHE A 160 -14.70 17.09 5.51
CA PHE A 160 -13.45 17.45 4.84
C PHE A 160 -12.37 17.92 5.83
N ILE A 161 -12.72 18.79 6.77
CA ILE A 161 -11.77 19.27 7.80
C ILE A 161 -11.27 18.11 8.66
N GLN A 162 -12.15 17.19 9.07
CA GLN A 162 -11.74 16.01 9.85
C GLN A 162 -10.80 15.09 9.06
N VAL A 163 -11.10 14.84 7.79
CA VAL A 163 -10.25 14.04 6.90
C VAL A 163 -8.90 14.72 6.67
N PHE A 164 -8.88 16.05 6.51
CA PHE A 164 -7.65 16.83 6.35
C PHE A 164 -6.78 16.80 7.63
N ILE A 165 -7.41 16.92 8.80
CA ILE A 165 -6.72 16.79 10.10
C ILE A 165 -6.15 15.37 10.25
N GLY A 166 -6.95 14.35 9.96
CA GLY A 166 -6.53 12.95 9.99
C GLY A 166 -5.33 12.68 9.08
N GLY A 167 -5.41 13.08 7.82
CA GLY A 167 -4.30 12.97 6.87
C GLY A 167 -3.04 13.72 7.33
N SER A 168 -3.21 14.92 7.89
CA SER A 168 -2.10 15.71 8.45
C SER A 168 -1.43 15.04 9.65
N LEU A 169 -2.20 14.40 10.54
CA LEU A 169 -1.67 13.69 11.70
C LEU A 169 -0.76 12.53 11.29
N ILE A 170 -1.13 11.79 10.25
CA ILE A 170 -0.32 10.65 9.74
C ILE A 170 1.07 11.13 9.29
N VAL A 171 1.16 12.30 8.64
CA VAL A 171 2.44 12.90 8.24
C VAL A 171 3.35 13.17 9.44
N TYR A 172 2.79 13.76 10.50
CA TYR A 172 3.55 14.02 11.72
C TYR A 172 3.95 12.74 12.44
N MET A 173 3.05 11.76 12.51
CA MET A 173 3.33 10.45 13.11
C MET A 173 4.46 9.73 12.36
N ASP A 174 4.47 9.79 11.02
CA ASP A 174 5.58 9.26 10.20
C ASP A 174 6.90 9.95 10.50
N GLU A 175 6.91 11.29 10.66
CA GLU A 175 8.12 12.02 11.05
C GLU A 175 8.63 11.64 12.43
N VAL A 176 7.74 11.44 13.41
CA VAL A 176 8.16 11.03 14.75
C VAL A 176 8.77 9.62 14.70
N VAL A 177 8.17 8.66 14.00
CA VAL A 177 8.77 7.32 13.84
C VAL A 177 10.12 7.41 13.12
N SER A 178 10.20 8.17 12.02
CA SER A 178 11.41 8.25 11.21
C SER A 178 12.58 8.97 11.92
N LYS A 179 12.30 9.88 12.86
CA LYS A 179 13.33 10.64 13.61
C LYS A 179 13.64 10.07 14.98
N TRP A 180 12.63 9.56 15.69
CA TRP A 180 12.74 9.11 17.08
C TRP A 180 12.52 7.61 17.26
N GLY A 181 11.87 6.94 16.31
CA GLY A 181 11.54 5.52 16.35
C GLY A 181 12.55 4.62 15.65
N VAL A 182 12.11 3.40 15.34
CA VAL A 182 12.87 2.43 14.55
C VAL A 182 12.17 2.22 13.21
N GLY A 183 12.93 2.35 12.11
CA GLY A 183 12.41 2.20 10.75
C GLY A 183 11.71 3.45 10.22
N SER A 184 10.76 3.25 9.30
CA SER A 184 9.93 4.30 8.68
C SER A 184 8.48 4.16 9.14
N GLY A 185 7.81 5.27 9.41
CA GLY A 185 6.42 5.27 9.85
C GLY A 185 5.46 4.74 8.78
N VAL A 186 5.65 5.11 7.51
CA VAL A 186 4.90 4.55 6.37
C VAL A 186 4.92 3.02 6.39
N GLY A 187 6.11 2.41 6.54
CA GLY A 187 6.23 0.95 6.60
C GLY A 187 5.55 0.35 7.83
N LEU A 188 5.68 0.99 8.99
CA LEU A 188 5.05 0.56 10.23
C LEU A 188 3.51 0.54 10.12
N PHE A 189 2.90 1.58 9.52
CA PHE A 189 1.45 1.65 9.35
C PHE A 189 0.91 0.60 8.38
N ILE A 190 1.63 0.33 7.28
CA ILE A 190 1.30 -0.77 6.35
C ILE A 190 1.25 -2.10 7.09
N VAL A 191 2.31 -2.41 7.85
CA VAL A 191 2.37 -3.65 8.65
C VAL A 191 1.23 -3.70 9.66
N ALA A 192 0.92 -2.59 10.32
CA ALA A 192 -0.16 -2.50 11.29
C ALA A 192 -1.53 -2.80 10.66
N GLY A 193 -1.86 -2.16 9.54
CA GLY A 193 -3.13 -2.34 8.82
C GLY A 193 -3.32 -3.77 8.31
N ILE A 194 -2.29 -4.34 7.68
CA ILE A 194 -2.35 -5.72 7.18
C ILE A 194 -2.41 -6.73 8.31
N SER A 195 -1.64 -6.51 9.40
CA SER A 195 -1.72 -7.40 10.57
C SER A 195 -3.11 -7.37 11.19
N GLN A 196 -3.75 -6.19 11.27
CA GLN A 196 -5.13 -6.07 11.72
C GLN A 196 -6.10 -6.83 10.80
N GLN A 197 -5.95 -6.73 9.48
CA GLN A 197 -6.78 -7.48 8.51
C GLN A 197 -6.58 -8.99 8.61
N LEU A 198 -5.35 -9.47 8.81
CA LEU A 198 -5.08 -10.89 9.03
C LEU A 198 -5.72 -11.40 10.34
N VAL A 199 -5.59 -10.64 11.43
CA VAL A 199 -6.17 -11.02 12.74
C VAL A 199 -7.69 -10.97 12.70
N THR A 200 -8.28 -9.93 12.11
CA THR A 200 -9.74 -9.83 11.93
C THR A 200 -10.25 -10.93 10.98
N GLY A 201 -9.53 -11.23 9.90
CA GLY A 201 -9.84 -12.36 9.01
C GLY A 201 -9.77 -13.73 9.68
N LEU A 202 -9.02 -13.89 10.77
CA LEU A 202 -8.97 -15.12 11.56
C LEU A 202 -10.09 -15.21 12.58
N ILE A 203 -10.31 -14.15 13.36
CA ILE A 203 -11.03 -14.21 14.65
C ILE A 203 -12.40 -13.49 14.61
N ASN A 204 -12.68 -12.63 13.62
CA ASN A 204 -13.88 -11.79 13.62
C ASN A 204 -15.19 -12.64 13.64
N PRO A 205 -15.99 -12.55 14.71
CA PRO A 205 -17.25 -13.30 14.84
C PRO A 205 -18.45 -12.60 14.19
N ALA A 206 -18.25 -11.44 13.55
CA ALA A 206 -19.33 -10.75 12.86
C ALA A 206 -19.88 -11.61 11.70
N THR A 207 -21.20 -11.68 11.61
CA THR A 207 -21.93 -12.36 10.54
C THR A 207 -21.88 -11.52 9.26
N GLY A 208 -21.44 -12.12 8.15
CA GLY A 208 -21.47 -11.51 6.83
C GLY A 208 -22.82 -11.67 6.13
N GLU A 209 -22.90 -11.15 4.90
CA GLU A 209 -24.13 -11.08 4.08
C GLU A 209 -24.78 -12.46 3.79
N ALA A 210 -24.00 -13.54 3.79
CA ALA A 210 -24.49 -14.91 3.59
C ALA A 210 -24.90 -15.64 4.89
N GLY A 211 -25.04 -14.93 6.00
CA GLY A 211 -25.37 -15.51 7.32
C GLY A 211 -24.22 -16.29 7.98
N LEU A 212 -23.05 -16.34 7.35
CA LEU A 212 -21.83 -16.97 7.85
C LEU A 212 -20.89 -15.92 8.46
N SER A 213 -20.21 -16.26 9.55
CA SER A 213 -19.17 -15.39 10.11
C SER A 213 -18.06 -15.04 9.10
N VAL A 214 -17.54 -13.81 9.18
CA VAL A 214 -16.46 -13.29 8.31
C VAL A 214 -15.11 -13.92 8.64
N GLY A 215 -14.81 -14.12 9.92
CA GLY A 215 -13.55 -14.72 10.36
C GLY A 215 -13.52 -16.23 10.13
N ILE A 216 -12.38 -16.78 9.72
CA ILE A 216 -12.25 -18.23 9.46
C ILE A 216 -12.65 -19.04 10.69
N ILE A 217 -12.12 -18.75 11.88
CA ILE A 217 -12.37 -19.59 13.05
C ILE A 217 -13.87 -19.62 13.42
N PRO A 218 -14.56 -18.46 13.56
CA PRO A 218 -16.01 -18.46 13.77
C PRO A 218 -16.79 -19.07 12.60
N LYS A 219 -16.36 -18.88 11.35
CA LYS A 219 -17.02 -19.46 10.17
C LYS A 219 -17.02 -20.99 10.19
N TRP A 220 -15.91 -21.59 10.61
CA TRP A 220 -15.84 -23.04 10.81
C TRP A 220 -16.74 -23.52 11.95
N ILE A 221 -16.86 -22.74 13.03
CA ILE A 221 -17.81 -23.04 14.11
C ILE A 221 -19.25 -22.99 13.59
N ASP A 222 -19.62 -21.98 12.79
CA ASP A 222 -20.96 -21.85 12.21
C ASP A 222 -21.26 -22.96 11.19
N ILE A 223 -20.31 -23.31 10.34
CA ILE A 223 -20.45 -24.42 9.38
C ILE A 223 -20.75 -25.74 10.11
N ILE A 224 -20.06 -25.99 11.22
CA ILE A 224 -20.28 -27.18 12.05
C ILE A 224 -21.61 -27.09 12.80
N ARG A 225 -21.95 -25.92 13.36
CA ARG A 225 -23.16 -25.71 14.18
C ARG A 225 -24.45 -25.76 13.36
N LEU A 226 -24.44 -25.16 12.18
CA LEU A 226 -25.58 -25.11 11.26
C LEU A 226 -25.69 -26.37 10.40
N GLN A 227 -24.76 -27.31 10.53
CA GLN A 227 -24.69 -28.54 9.71
C GLN A 227 -24.83 -28.26 8.21
N LEU A 228 -24.24 -27.16 7.74
CA LEU A 228 -24.30 -26.72 6.34
C LEU A 228 -23.63 -27.71 5.39
N ILE A 229 -22.80 -28.61 5.91
CA ILE A 229 -22.16 -29.69 5.15
C ILE A 229 -22.37 -31.01 5.90
N SER A 230 -23.02 -31.95 5.24
CA SER A 230 -23.18 -33.32 5.73
C SER A 230 -21.92 -34.14 5.40
N PHE A 231 -21.58 -35.14 6.23
CA PHE A 231 -20.35 -35.95 6.12
C PHE A 231 -20.20 -36.68 4.77
N ASP A 232 -21.32 -36.95 4.09
CA ASP A 232 -21.42 -37.54 2.75
C ASP A 232 -20.99 -36.56 1.64
N THR A 233 -21.27 -35.26 1.81
CA THR A 233 -20.95 -34.21 0.84
C THR A 233 -19.52 -33.67 0.97
N LEU A 234 -18.82 -33.91 2.10
CA LEU A 234 -17.46 -33.41 2.36
C LEU A 234 -16.43 -33.79 1.29
N PHE A 235 -16.55 -35.00 0.72
CA PHE A 235 -15.63 -35.51 -0.30
C PHE A 235 -16.16 -35.38 -1.73
N THR A 236 -17.33 -34.76 -1.90
CA THR A 236 -17.84 -34.42 -3.24
C THR A 236 -17.11 -33.19 -3.78
N SER A 237 -17.09 -33.05 -5.12
CA SER A 237 -16.49 -31.89 -5.78
C SER A 237 -17.11 -30.55 -5.33
N GLU A 238 -18.42 -30.56 -5.04
CA GLU A 238 -19.18 -29.44 -4.46
C GLU A 238 -18.71 -29.13 -3.03
N GLY A 239 -18.63 -30.14 -2.16
CA GLY A 239 -18.20 -29.94 -0.76
C GLY A 239 -16.74 -29.49 -0.63
N ILE A 240 -15.84 -30.01 -1.46
CA ILE A 240 -14.44 -29.57 -1.51
C ILE A 240 -14.35 -28.11 -1.98
N ARG A 241 -15.13 -27.72 -3.01
CA ARG A 241 -15.19 -26.32 -3.47
C ARG A 241 -15.73 -25.40 -2.39
N PHE A 242 -16.81 -25.80 -1.72
CA PHE A 242 -17.39 -25.04 -0.62
C PHE A 242 -16.39 -24.86 0.53
N ILE A 243 -15.67 -25.91 0.93
CA ILE A 243 -14.67 -25.83 2.01
C ILE A 243 -13.45 -24.98 1.63
N MET A 244 -12.94 -25.14 0.40
CA MET A 244 -11.76 -24.39 -0.05
C MET A 244 -12.07 -22.90 -0.22
N ILE A 245 -13.17 -22.57 -0.89
CA ILE A 245 -13.54 -21.20 -1.26
C ILE A 245 -14.33 -20.55 -0.13
N THR A 246 -15.52 -21.06 0.16
CA THR A 246 -16.40 -20.52 1.22
C THR A 246 -15.82 -20.76 2.60
N GLY A 247 -15.23 -21.91 2.89
CA GLY A 247 -14.58 -22.21 4.18
C GLY A 247 -13.25 -21.48 4.41
N GLY A 248 -12.73 -20.73 3.43
CA GLY A 248 -11.54 -19.89 3.59
C GLY A 248 -10.21 -20.64 3.74
N ILE A 249 -10.18 -21.97 3.63
CA ILE A 249 -8.93 -22.75 3.73
C ILE A 249 -7.96 -22.36 2.60
N LEU A 250 -8.46 -22.12 1.39
CA LEU A 250 -7.61 -21.69 0.27
C LEU A 250 -6.88 -20.40 0.62
N ALA A 251 -7.57 -19.41 1.21
CA ALA A 251 -6.98 -18.15 1.61
C ALA A 251 -5.93 -18.33 2.72
N LEU A 252 -6.16 -19.24 3.68
CA LEU A 252 -5.19 -19.56 4.74
C LEU A 252 -3.92 -20.21 4.18
N ILE A 253 -4.06 -21.25 3.34
CA ILE A 253 -2.93 -21.93 2.70
C ILE A 253 -2.15 -20.96 1.83
N SER A 254 -2.86 -20.14 1.04
CA SER A 254 -2.25 -19.13 0.18
C SER A 254 -1.45 -18.11 0.99
N THR A 255 -2.01 -17.63 2.12
CA THR A 255 -1.33 -16.70 3.04
C THR A 255 -0.03 -17.30 3.58
N ILE A 256 -0.04 -18.54 4.06
CA ILE A 256 1.16 -19.23 4.57
C ILE A 256 2.20 -19.40 3.46
N LEU A 257 1.78 -19.85 2.29
CA LEU A 257 2.66 -20.07 1.15
C LEU A 257 3.34 -18.76 0.71
N ILE A 258 2.57 -17.67 0.61
CA ILE A 258 3.10 -16.34 0.26
C ILE A 258 4.12 -15.88 1.30
N ILE A 259 3.83 -16.00 2.60
CA ILE A 259 4.77 -15.63 3.67
C ILE A 259 6.10 -16.39 3.51
N LEU A 260 6.05 -17.72 3.36
CA LEU A 260 7.24 -18.55 3.22
C LEU A 260 8.06 -18.17 1.98
N LEU A 261 7.37 -17.96 0.86
CA LEU A 261 7.99 -17.62 -0.41
C LEU A 261 8.65 -16.22 -0.36
N VAL A 262 8.01 -15.24 0.28
CA VAL A 262 8.56 -13.89 0.42
C VAL A 262 9.79 -13.90 1.34
N VAL A 263 9.74 -14.62 2.46
CA VAL A 263 10.89 -14.78 3.36
C VAL A 263 12.07 -15.46 2.66
N LEU A 264 11.81 -16.48 1.83
CA LEU A 264 12.85 -17.15 1.04
C LEU A 264 13.55 -16.18 0.08
N VAL A 265 12.77 -15.32 -0.61
CA VAL A 265 13.32 -14.36 -1.57
C VAL A 265 14.06 -13.22 -0.87
N GLU A 266 13.52 -12.65 0.21
CA GLU A 266 14.15 -11.55 0.96
C GLU A 266 15.42 -11.97 1.70
N SER A 267 15.50 -13.24 2.15
CA SER A 267 16.70 -13.76 2.81
C SER A 267 17.87 -14.03 1.85
N THR A 268 17.61 -14.05 0.54
CA THR A 268 18.63 -14.31 -0.48
C THR A 268 19.54 -13.10 -0.68
N ARG A 269 20.84 -13.27 -0.43
CA ARG A 269 21.86 -12.21 -0.55
C ARG A 269 23.13 -12.70 -1.23
N ILE A 270 23.77 -11.80 -1.98
CA ILE A 270 25.07 -12.01 -2.61
C ILE A 270 26.11 -11.29 -1.76
N GLU A 271 27.09 -12.03 -1.23
CA GLU A 271 28.13 -11.46 -0.36
C GLU A 271 29.38 -11.12 -1.18
N ILE A 272 29.72 -9.83 -1.26
CA ILE A 272 30.96 -9.36 -1.91
C ILE A 272 32.06 -9.29 -0.84
N PRO A 273 33.19 -10.00 -1.00
CA PRO A 273 34.27 -9.95 -0.03
C PRO A 273 34.95 -8.58 -0.02
N LEU A 274 35.13 -8.02 1.16
CA LEU A 274 35.87 -6.79 1.40
C LEU A 274 37.07 -7.07 2.30
N ALA A 275 38.16 -6.35 2.09
CA ALA A 275 39.32 -6.36 2.96
C ALA A 275 39.62 -4.95 3.45
N HIS A 276 40.02 -4.83 4.71
CA HIS A 276 40.44 -3.55 5.26
C HIS A 276 41.84 -3.20 4.74
N SER A 277 42.02 -2.00 4.18
CA SER A 277 43.28 -1.65 3.53
C SER A 277 44.41 -1.37 4.53
N ARG A 278 44.07 -0.94 5.75
CA ARG A 278 45.05 -0.55 6.79
C ARG A 278 45.38 -1.66 7.78
N VAL A 279 44.53 -2.68 7.90
CA VAL A 279 44.67 -3.75 8.91
C VAL A 279 44.75 -5.08 8.18
N ARG A 280 45.96 -5.65 8.11
CA ARG A 280 46.18 -6.97 7.51
C ARG A 280 45.38 -8.03 8.27
N GLY A 281 44.64 -8.87 7.55
CA GLY A 281 43.84 -9.97 8.11
C GLY A 281 42.38 -9.63 8.40
N ALA A 282 42.00 -8.34 8.48
CA ALA A 282 40.62 -7.94 8.65
C ALA A 282 39.86 -8.07 7.31
N ARG A 283 39.00 -9.08 7.20
CA ARG A 283 38.10 -9.31 6.06
C ARG A 283 36.66 -9.12 6.50
N GLY A 284 35.90 -8.35 5.72
CA GLY A 284 34.46 -8.18 5.87
C GLY A 284 33.72 -8.75 4.67
N ARG A 285 32.40 -8.80 4.75
CA ARG A 285 31.53 -9.13 3.61
C ARG A 285 30.49 -8.03 3.48
N PHE A 286 30.30 -7.52 2.27
CA PHE A 286 29.24 -6.57 1.96
C PHE A 286 28.08 -7.34 1.33
N PRO A 287 26.96 -7.52 2.06
CA PRO A 287 25.80 -8.22 1.52
C PRO A 287 25.02 -7.31 0.57
N VAL A 288 24.89 -7.73 -0.67
CA VAL A 288 23.96 -7.16 -1.66
C VAL A 288 22.74 -8.07 -1.71
N LYS A 289 21.61 -7.61 -1.16
CA LYS A 289 20.36 -8.38 -1.21
C LYS A 289 19.86 -8.52 -2.64
N LEU A 290 19.20 -9.64 -2.94
CA LEU A 290 18.53 -9.85 -4.23
C LEU A 290 17.44 -8.79 -4.45
N VAL A 291 16.64 -8.53 -3.42
CA VAL A 291 15.67 -7.42 -3.35
C VAL A 291 16.39 -6.12 -2.94
N TYR A 292 17.26 -5.64 -3.83
CA TYR A 292 18.12 -4.50 -3.54
C TYR A 292 17.35 -3.21 -3.31
N ALA A 293 16.38 -2.90 -4.17
CA ALA A 293 15.57 -1.67 -4.11
C ALA A 293 14.44 -1.69 -3.05
N SER A 294 14.33 -2.74 -2.23
CA SER A 294 13.17 -2.93 -1.32
C SER A 294 11.86 -3.21 -2.03
N VAL A 295 10.81 -3.31 -1.22
CA VAL A 295 9.40 -3.36 -1.62
C VAL A 295 8.80 -1.98 -1.95
N LEU A 296 9.54 -0.90 -1.66
CA LEU A 296 9.08 0.47 -1.92
C LEU A 296 8.69 0.71 -3.39
N PRO A 297 9.43 0.23 -4.41
CA PRO A 297 9.01 0.31 -5.81
C PRO A 297 7.60 -0.24 -6.08
N MET A 298 7.24 -1.37 -5.46
CA MET A 298 5.92 -1.97 -5.65
C MET A 298 4.79 -1.18 -5.00
N ILE A 299 5.08 -0.49 -3.90
CA ILE A 299 4.13 0.45 -3.30
C ILE A 299 3.82 1.57 -4.31
N LEU A 300 4.82 2.08 -5.02
CA LEU A 300 4.63 3.12 -6.04
C LEU A 300 3.79 2.61 -7.22
N VAL A 301 4.05 1.38 -7.68
CA VAL A 301 3.28 0.74 -8.77
C VAL A 301 1.80 0.64 -8.42
N ARG A 302 1.45 0.05 -7.26
CA ARG A 302 0.03 -0.08 -6.85
C ARG A 302 -0.62 1.27 -6.55
N ALA A 303 0.12 2.23 -5.99
CA ALA A 303 -0.41 3.59 -5.79
C ALA A 303 -0.75 4.29 -7.11
N ILE A 304 0.05 4.10 -8.17
CA ILE A 304 -0.29 4.61 -9.51
C ILE A 304 -1.55 3.96 -10.04
N GLN A 305 -1.67 2.64 -9.91
CA GLN A 305 -2.85 1.88 -10.33
C GLN A 305 -4.11 2.38 -9.59
N ALA A 306 -4.02 2.57 -8.27
CA ALA A 306 -5.10 3.11 -7.46
C ALA A 306 -5.53 4.52 -7.88
N ASN A 307 -4.58 5.40 -8.20
CA ASN A 307 -4.91 6.74 -8.68
C ASN A 307 -5.55 6.72 -10.07
N ILE A 308 -5.08 5.85 -10.97
CA ILE A 308 -5.68 5.68 -12.30
C ILE A 308 -7.14 5.21 -12.15
N GLU A 309 -7.37 4.17 -11.34
CA GLU A 309 -8.71 3.64 -11.09
C GLU A 309 -9.64 4.66 -10.44
N MET A 310 -9.18 5.36 -9.40
CA MET A 310 -9.94 6.43 -8.76
C MET A 310 -10.36 7.49 -9.78
N LEU A 311 -9.41 7.98 -10.60
CA LEU A 311 -9.72 8.97 -11.61
C LEU A 311 -10.72 8.45 -12.64
N GLY A 312 -10.60 7.18 -13.06
CA GLY A 312 -11.57 6.57 -13.96
C GLY A 312 -12.96 6.44 -13.36
N ALA A 313 -13.06 6.00 -12.10
CA ALA A 313 -14.32 5.89 -11.39
C ALA A 313 -14.99 7.26 -11.18
N LEU A 314 -14.21 8.29 -10.85
CA LEU A 314 -14.67 9.68 -10.71
C LEU A 314 -15.13 10.28 -12.05
N LEU A 315 -14.39 10.01 -13.13
CA LEU A 315 -14.78 10.49 -14.46
C LEU A 315 -16.02 9.76 -14.97
N ALA A 316 -16.10 8.44 -14.78
CA ALA A 316 -17.25 7.64 -15.16
C ALA A 316 -18.50 8.03 -14.38
N SER A 317 -18.39 8.34 -13.08
CA SER A 317 -19.54 8.77 -12.28
C SER A 317 -20.08 10.15 -12.66
N ARG A 318 -19.25 11.02 -13.25
CA ARG A 318 -19.64 12.38 -13.66
C ARG A 318 -20.02 12.51 -15.13
N LEU A 319 -19.33 11.79 -16.03
CA LEU A 319 -19.45 11.91 -17.48
C LEU A 319 -20.14 10.70 -18.12
N GLY A 320 -20.25 9.58 -17.40
CA GLY A 320 -20.83 8.35 -17.90
C GLY A 320 -22.35 8.40 -18.00
N THR A 321 -22.90 7.64 -18.94
CA THR A 321 -24.35 7.39 -18.99
C THR A 321 -24.71 6.45 -17.84
N VAL A 322 -25.65 6.89 -16.99
CA VAL A 322 -26.05 6.15 -15.80
C VAL A 322 -27.25 5.25 -16.13
N SER A 323 -27.11 3.96 -15.89
CA SER A 323 -28.20 2.98 -15.95
C SER A 323 -28.42 2.39 -14.56
N THR A 324 -29.65 2.39 -14.06
CA THR A 324 -29.97 1.82 -12.74
C THR A 324 -30.88 0.61 -12.89
N ALA A 325 -30.55 -0.48 -12.23
CA ALA A 325 -31.42 -1.65 -12.08
C ALA A 325 -31.64 -1.93 -10.59
N THR A 326 -32.88 -2.15 -10.19
CA THR A 326 -33.23 -2.39 -8.78
C THR A 326 -33.75 -3.80 -8.63
N VAL A 327 -33.13 -4.57 -7.73
CA VAL A 327 -33.54 -5.92 -7.37
C VAL A 327 -33.92 -5.93 -5.90
N THR A 328 -35.15 -6.35 -5.59
CA THR A 328 -35.64 -6.48 -4.22
C THR A 328 -35.71 -7.96 -3.85
N GLY A 329 -34.99 -8.37 -2.80
CA GLY A 329 -34.96 -9.75 -2.30
C GLY A 329 -34.74 -9.80 -0.79
N GLU A 330 -35.39 -10.74 -0.09
CA GLU A 330 -35.24 -10.98 1.36
C GLU A 330 -35.23 -9.74 2.27
N GLY A 331 -36.11 -8.76 2.01
CA GLY A 331 -36.20 -7.55 2.85
C GLY A 331 -35.08 -6.54 2.63
N VAL A 332 -34.25 -6.69 1.60
CA VAL A 332 -33.22 -5.74 1.16
C VAL A 332 -33.47 -5.37 -0.30
N THR A 333 -33.36 -4.08 -0.62
CA THR A 333 -33.43 -3.54 -1.98
C THR A 333 -32.01 -3.20 -2.44
N THR A 334 -31.48 -3.97 -3.37
CA THR A 334 -30.16 -3.74 -3.97
C THR A 334 -30.33 -2.96 -5.27
N VAL A 335 -29.77 -1.76 -5.32
CA VAL A 335 -29.72 -0.91 -6.51
C VAL A 335 -28.35 -1.07 -7.16
N TYR A 336 -28.34 -1.62 -8.36
CA TYR A 336 -27.18 -1.67 -9.24
C TYR A 336 -27.15 -0.41 -10.09
N THR A 337 -26.04 0.32 -10.05
CA THR A 337 -25.83 1.52 -10.87
C THR A 337 -24.66 1.25 -11.82
N GLY A 338 -24.97 1.15 -13.10
CA GLY A 338 -24.01 1.07 -14.19
C GLY A 338 -23.61 2.45 -14.67
N TYR A 339 -22.32 2.71 -14.78
CA TYR A 339 -21.78 3.90 -15.44
C TYR A 339 -21.10 3.48 -16.74
N SER A 340 -21.70 3.80 -17.88
CA SER A 340 -21.09 3.54 -19.19
C SER A 340 -20.32 4.75 -19.67
N SER A 341 -19.02 4.57 -19.94
CA SER A 341 -18.13 5.63 -20.43
C SER A 341 -17.20 5.11 -21.53
N LEU A 342 -16.50 6.01 -22.22
CA LEU A 342 -15.46 5.64 -23.19
C LEU A 342 -14.32 4.83 -22.54
N LEU A 343 -14.07 5.05 -21.24
CA LEU A 343 -13.03 4.39 -20.46
C LEU A 343 -13.41 2.96 -20.07
N GLY A 344 -14.70 2.63 -20.08
CA GLY A 344 -15.25 1.36 -19.66
C GLY A 344 -16.61 1.48 -18.98
N ASN A 345 -17.22 0.32 -18.73
CA ASN A 345 -18.43 0.24 -17.92
C ASN A 345 -18.05 -0.08 -16.47
N PHE A 346 -18.63 0.67 -15.53
CA PHE A 346 -18.47 0.46 -14.10
C PHE A 346 -19.79 0.03 -13.49
N ILE A 347 -19.76 -0.79 -12.45
CA ILE A 347 -20.95 -1.16 -11.67
C ILE A 347 -20.69 -0.81 -10.22
N SER A 348 -21.56 0.00 -9.62
CA SER A 348 -21.65 0.16 -8.18
C SER A 348 -22.92 -0.49 -7.66
N GLN A 349 -22.88 -0.99 -6.44
CA GLN A 349 -24.03 -1.61 -5.77
C GLN A 349 -24.33 -0.83 -4.49
N SER A 350 -25.58 -0.46 -4.27
CA SER A 350 -26.03 0.15 -3.02
C SER A 350 -27.22 -0.63 -2.48
N GLN A 351 -27.13 -1.05 -1.22
CA GLN A 351 -28.15 -1.83 -0.54
C GLN A 351 -28.93 -0.95 0.43
N PHE A 352 -30.26 -1.08 0.39
CA PHE A 352 -31.20 -0.40 1.28
C PHE A 352 -32.08 -1.42 1.99
N ASP A 353 -32.39 -1.18 3.24
CA ASP A 353 -33.40 -1.94 3.96
C ASP A 353 -34.77 -1.73 3.27
N ALA A 354 -35.44 -2.81 2.89
CA ALA A 354 -36.71 -2.74 2.18
C ALA A 354 -37.88 -2.27 3.06
N ALA A 355 -37.75 -2.33 4.39
CA ALA A 355 -38.79 -1.89 5.33
C ALA A 355 -38.62 -0.41 5.73
N THR A 356 -37.39 0.05 5.92
CA THR A 356 -37.10 1.42 6.42
C THR A 356 -36.59 2.37 5.33
N GLY A 357 -36.14 1.84 4.20
CA GLY A 357 -35.44 2.62 3.16
C GLY A 357 -34.07 3.12 3.59
N ALA A 358 -33.57 2.71 4.76
CA ALA A 358 -32.26 3.12 5.26
C ALA A 358 -31.14 2.44 4.45
N ALA A 359 -30.10 3.18 4.11
CA ALA A 359 -28.93 2.63 3.43
C ALA A 359 -28.14 1.72 4.38
N ILE A 360 -27.85 0.49 3.92
CA ILE A 360 -27.11 -0.52 4.68
C ILE A 360 -25.64 -0.49 4.26
N SER A 361 -25.37 -0.50 2.95
CA SER A 361 -24.02 -0.52 2.40
C SER A 361 -23.96 0.05 0.98
N GLY A 362 -22.82 0.61 0.61
CA GLY A 362 -22.52 1.09 -0.74
C GLY A 362 -21.14 0.63 -1.19
N GLN A 363 -21.08 -0.04 -2.33
CA GLN A 363 -19.84 -0.45 -2.97
C GLN A 363 -19.40 0.55 -4.02
N SER A 364 -18.09 0.78 -4.09
CA SER A 364 -17.47 1.66 -5.10
C SER A 364 -17.75 1.15 -6.51
N PRO A 365 -17.91 2.04 -7.50
CA PRO A 365 -17.97 1.64 -8.90
C PRO A 365 -16.74 0.82 -9.28
N GLN A 366 -16.92 -0.49 -9.45
CA GLN A 366 -15.87 -1.40 -9.93
C GLN A 366 -15.90 -1.43 -11.45
N PRO A 367 -14.76 -1.36 -12.15
CA PRO A 367 -14.72 -1.50 -13.59
C PRO A 367 -15.03 -2.94 -14.00
N VAL A 368 -15.98 -3.12 -14.91
CA VAL A 368 -16.47 -4.43 -15.36
C VAL A 368 -16.13 -4.71 -16.82
N SER A 369 -15.88 -3.67 -17.60
CA SER A 369 -15.40 -3.81 -18.99
C SER A 369 -14.69 -2.55 -19.46
N GLY A 370 -13.92 -2.66 -20.55
CA GLY A 370 -13.20 -1.55 -21.17
C GLY A 370 -11.75 -1.44 -20.69
N LEU A 371 -11.13 -0.28 -20.96
CA LEU A 371 -9.72 -0.04 -20.65
C LEU A 371 -9.46 -0.07 -19.13
N MET A 372 -10.38 0.46 -18.34
CA MET A 372 -10.24 0.51 -16.88
C MET A 372 -10.35 -0.86 -16.22
N TYR A 373 -11.05 -1.81 -16.85
CA TYR A 373 -11.06 -3.21 -16.39
C TYR A 373 -9.66 -3.84 -16.54
N PHE A 374 -8.98 -3.62 -17.66
CA PHE A 374 -7.63 -4.18 -17.86
C PHE A 374 -6.55 -3.53 -16.99
N LEU A 375 -6.79 -2.31 -16.49
CA LEU A 375 -5.88 -1.60 -15.60
C LEU A 375 -6.22 -1.83 -14.12
N SER A 376 -7.37 -2.42 -13.77
CA SER A 376 -7.70 -2.69 -12.38
C SER A 376 -6.84 -3.83 -11.82
N PRO A 377 -6.53 -3.80 -10.52
CA PRO A 377 -5.73 -4.82 -9.88
C PRO A 377 -6.54 -6.10 -9.72
N ILE A 378 -5.87 -7.24 -9.80
CA ILE A 378 -6.47 -8.51 -9.43
C ILE A 378 -6.35 -8.66 -7.90
N GLY A 379 -7.48 -8.86 -7.22
CA GLY A 379 -7.57 -8.99 -5.77
C GLY A 379 -7.61 -10.44 -5.27
N GLY A 380 -8.06 -11.37 -6.11
CA GLY A 380 -8.10 -12.78 -5.75
C GLY A 380 -8.61 -13.72 -6.84
N PRO A 381 -8.93 -14.97 -6.46
CA PRO A 381 -9.44 -16.00 -7.38
C PRO A 381 -10.75 -15.62 -8.08
N GLU A 382 -11.52 -14.73 -7.47
CA GLU A 382 -12.79 -14.23 -7.99
C GLU A 382 -12.67 -13.32 -9.22
N ASP A 383 -11.48 -12.79 -9.50
CA ASP A 383 -11.25 -11.85 -10.61
C ASP A 383 -10.64 -12.52 -11.86
N TRP A 384 -10.08 -13.72 -11.73
CA TRP A 384 -9.40 -14.40 -12.85
C TRP A 384 -9.90 -15.81 -13.15
N ILE A 385 -10.59 -16.49 -12.22
CA ILE A 385 -11.16 -17.81 -12.49
C ILE A 385 -12.48 -17.61 -13.23
N PRO A 386 -12.63 -18.08 -14.50
CA PRO A 386 -13.81 -17.77 -15.30
C PRO A 386 -15.15 -18.15 -14.66
N SER A 387 -15.19 -19.27 -13.93
CA SER A 387 -16.40 -19.70 -13.21
C SER A 387 -16.75 -18.81 -12.02
N MET A 388 -15.78 -18.10 -11.44
CA MET A 388 -15.98 -17.22 -10.29
C MET A 388 -16.23 -15.77 -10.70
N VAL A 389 -15.58 -15.29 -11.77
CA VAL A 389 -15.80 -13.95 -12.32
C VAL A 389 -17.27 -13.73 -12.67
N THR A 390 -17.91 -14.71 -13.31
CA THR A 390 -19.33 -14.61 -13.67
C THR A 390 -20.27 -14.55 -12.47
N THR A 391 -19.83 -15.04 -11.30
CA THR A 391 -20.62 -15.03 -10.06
C THR A 391 -20.29 -13.83 -9.16
N SER A 392 -19.07 -13.29 -9.22
CA SER A 392 -18.63 -12.15 -8.40
C SER A 392 -19.13 -10.82 -8.94
N THR A 393 -19.30 -10.68 -10.26
CA THR A 393 -19.83 -9.44 -10.87
C THR A 393 -21.36 -9.45 -10.98
N ALA A 394 -22.03 -9.48 -9.81
CA ALA A 394 -23.48 -9.38 -9.73
C ALA A 394 -23.99 -8.05 -10.33
N GLY A 395 -25.13 -8.10 -11.02
CA GLY A 395 -25.76 -6.92 -11.65
C GLY A 395 -25.45 -6.71 -13.14
N MET A 396 -24.50 -7.46 -13.75
CA MET A 396 -24.24 -7.35 -15.20
C MET A 396 -25.47 -7.68 -16.05
N ALA A 397 -26.16 -8.77 -15.73
CA ALA A 397 -27.36 -9.21 -16.45
C ALA A 397 -28.53 -8.22 -16.27
N GLU A 398 -28.70 -7.71 -15.05
CA GLU A 398 -29.74 -6.73 -14.69
C GLU A 398 -29.52 -5.37 -15.37
N LEU A 399 -28.26 -4.98 -15.60
CA LEU A 399 -27.88 -3.75 -16.29
C LEU A 399 -27.75 -3.92 -17.81
N GLY A 400 -28.01 -5.12 -18.35
CA GLY A 400 -27.92 -5.42 -19.79
C GLY A 400 -26.49 -5.46 -20.35
N PHE A 401 -25.48 -5.61 -19.50
CA PHE A 401 -24.09 -5.78 -19.94
C PHE A 401 -23.80 -7.22 -20.37
N SER A 402 -22.96 -7.39 -21.39
CA SER A 402 -22.52 -8.71 -21.85
C SER A 402 -21.67 -9.40 -20.77
N PRO A 403 -21.80 -10.73 -20.57
CA PRO A 403 -20.90 -11.49 -19.71
C PRO A 403 -19.44 -11.31 -20.15
N ILE A 404 -18.54 -11.26 -19.15
CA ILE A 404 -17.10 -11.16 -19.39
C ILE A 404 -16.63 -12.46 -20.06
N ALA A 405 -16.03 -12.34 -21.25
CA ALA A 405 -15.55 -13.48 -22.00
C ALA A 405 -14.22 -13.99 -21.43
N GLY A 406 -13.96 -15.30 -21.51
CA GLY A 406 -12.72 -15.90 -20.98
C GLY A 406 -11.41 -15.30 -21.54
N TRP A 407 -11.43 -14.79 -22.77
CA TRP A 407 -10.27 -14.09 -23.34
C TRP A 407 -10.02 -12.72 -22.69
N GLN A 408 -11.07 -12.02 -22.23
CA GLN A 408 -10.95 -10.74 -21.52
C GLN A 408 -10.30 -10.97 -20.16
N ILE A 409 -10.66 -12.06 -19.49
CA ILE A 409 -10.07 -12.44 -18.21
C ILE A 409 -8.58 -12.76 -18.38
N LEU A 410 -8.22 -13.52 -19.40
CA LEU A 410 -6.81 -13.81 -19.69
C LEU A 410 -6.03 -12.54 -20.04
N LEU A 411 -6.63 -11.64 -20.82
CA LEU A 411 -6.02 -10.36 -21.16
C LEU A 411 -5.81 -9.50 -19.91
N HIS A 412 -6.77 -9.46 -18.99
CA HIS A 412 -6.67 -8.74 -17.71
C HIS A 412 -5.52 -9.26 -16.84
N VAL A 413 -5.38 -10.58 -16.74
CA VAL A 413 -4.22 -11.19 -16.04
C VAL A 413 -2.91 -10.78 -16.71
N LEU A 414 -2.84 -10.81 -18.03
CA LEU A 414 -1.63 -10.41 -18.76
C LEU A 414 -1.31 -8.92 -18.61
N THR A 415 -2.32 -8.05 -18.60
CA THR A 415 -2.11 -6.60 -18.44
C THR A 415 -1.68 -6.25 -17.01
N ASP A 416 -2.30 -6.82 -15.97
CA ASP A 416 -1.84 -6.62 -14.58
C ASP A 416 -0.42 -7.19 -14.39
N SER A 417 -0.13 -8.37 -14.97
CA SER A 417 1.22 -8.96 -14.97
C SER A 417 2.25 -8.03 -15.60
N ALA A 418 1.95 -7.49 -16.79
CA ALA A 418 2.85 -6.57 -17.49
C ALA A 418 3.04 -5.28 -16.69
N PHE A 419 1.97 -4.73 -16.11
CA PHE A 419 2.01 -3.52 -15.30
C PHE A 419 2.90 -3.70 -14.06
N LEU A 420 2.74 -4.82 -13.33
CA LEU A 420 3.53 -5.13 -12.14
C LEU A 420 5.01 -5.37 -12.45
N ILE A 421 5.32 -6.15 -13.50
CA ILE A 421 6.70 -6.49 -13.85
C ILE A 421 7.43 -5.27 -14.43
N ILE A 422 6.85 -4.59 -15.42
CA ILE A 422 7.46 -3.41 -16.06
C ILE A 422 7.56 -2.28 -15.05
N GLY A 423 6.47 -2.00 -14.32
CA GLY A 423 6.45 -1.01 -13.24
C GLY A 423 7.49 -1.32 -12.17
N GLY A 424 7.57 -2.58 -11.72
CA GLY A 424 8.55 -3.03 -10.73
C GLY A 424 10.00 -2.80 -11.17
N ILE A 425 10.33 -3.07 -12.43
CA ILE A 425 11.67 -2.79 -13.00
C ILE A 425 11.94 -1.28 -13.04
N LEU A 426 11.03 -0.50 -13.64
CA LEU A 426 11.20 0.94 -13.81
C LEU A 426 11.40 1.61 -12.46
N PHE A 427 10.48 1.38 -11.50
CA PHE A 427 10.57 1.98 -10.18
C PHE A 427 11.77 1.48 -9.37
N ALA A 428 12.21 0.23 -9.54
CA ALA A 428 13.42 -0.25 -8.86
C ALA A 428 14.68 0.49 -9.35
N ILE A 429 14.79 0.77 -10.66
CA ILE A 429 15.89 1.55 -11.23
C ILE A 429 15.83 3.00 -10.73
N PHE A 430 14.66 3.64 -10.84
CA PHE A 430 14.47 5.01 -10.36
C PHE A 430 14.79 5.15 -8.86
N TRP A 431 14.39 4.17 -8.06
CA TRP A 431 14.65 4.17 -6.61
C TRP A 431 16.14 4.21 -6.29
N ILE A 432 16.95 3.43 -7.00
CA ILE A 432 18.39 3.35 -6.73
C ILE A 432 19.12 4.63 -7.09
N GLU A 433 18.74 5.23 -8.22
CA GLU A 433 19.32 6.49 -8.67
C GLU A 433 18.99 7.64 -7.71
N THR A 434 17.72 7.72 -7.27
CA THR A 434 17.25 8.82 -6.41
C THR A 434 17.70 8.71 -4.95
N THR A 435 17.83 7.49 -4.40
CA THR A 435 18.23 7.28 -3.00
C THR A 435 19.74 7.26 -2.76
N GLY A 436 20.56 7.47 -3.80
CA GLY A 436 22.01 7.36 -3.69
C GLY A 436 22.46 5.95 -3.33
N MET A 437 21.74 4.93 -3.81
CA MET A 437 22.16 3.52 -3.78
C MET A 437 22.82 3.09 -5.10
N GLY A 438 23.04 4.02 -6.03
CA GLY A 438 23.72 3.75 -7.29
C GLY A 438 25.17 3.23 -7.13
N PRO A 439 25.75 2.64 -8.18
CA PRO A 439 27.13 2.13 -8.17
C PRO A 439 28.17 3.13 -7.67
N LYS A 440 28.04 4.39 -8.10
CA LYS A 440 28.97 5.47 -7.78
C LYS A 440 28.96 5.85 -6.30
N SER A 441 27.78 6.01 -5.72
CA SER A 441 27.63 6.38 -4.31
C SER A 441 28.04 5.23 -3.37
N VAL A 442 27.72 3.98 -3.73
CA VAL A 442 28.15 2.80 -2.98
C VAL A 442 29.69 2.65 -3.05
N ALA A 443 30.28 2.82 -4.22
CA ALA A 443 31.74 2.78 -4.38
C ALA A 443 32.43 3.89 -3.58
N ALA A 444 31.89 5.11 -3.58
CA ALA A 444 32.37 6.22 -2.76
C ALA A 444 32.29 5.90 -1.25
N LYS A 445 31.18 5.32 -0.79
CA LYS A 445 31.03 4.88 0.61
C LYS A 445 32.07 3.83 1.01
N ILE A 446 32.27 2.79 0.18
CA ILE A 446 33.28 1.74 0.42
C ILE A 446 34.70 2.33 0.44
N HIS A 447 34.99 3.27 -0.46
CA HIS A 447 36.29 3.93 -0.50
C HIS A 447 36.54 4.79 0.74
N ASN A 448 35.57 5.61 1.12
CA ASN A 448 35.65 6.52 2.27
C ASN A 448 35.75 5.74 3.60
N SER A 449 35.16 4.55 3.67
CA SER A 449 35.27 3.66 4.83
C SER A 449 36.62 2.93 4.94
N GLY A 450 37.56 3.14 4.01
CA GLY A 450 38.87 2.48 4.00
C GLY A 450 38.84 0.98 3.65
N LEU A 451 37.72 0.51 3.10
CA LEU A 451 37.54 -0.87 2.63
C LEU A 451 37.94 -0.97 1.16
N GLN A 452 38.47 -2.12 0.77
CA GLN A 452 38.87 -2.40 -0.61
C GLN A 452 38.41 -3.81 -1.01
N VAL A 453 37.96 -3.96 -2.26
CA VAL A 453 37.67 -5.27 -2.82
C VAL A 453 39.00 -5.98 -3.16
N PRO A 454 39.29 -7.17 -2.59
CA PRO A 454 40.49 -7.92 -2.91
C PRO A 454 40.64 -8.13 -4.43
N GLY A 455 41.84 -7.93 -4.96
CA GLY A 455 42.14 -8.11 -6.40
C GLY A 455 41.91 -6.88 -7.29
N TYR A 456 41.25 -5.82 -6.80
CA TYR A 456 41.06 -4.56 -7.54
C TYR A 456 42.01 -3.48 -7.03
N ARG A 457 42.43 -2.54 -7.91
CA ARG A 457 43.26 -1.39 -7.51
C ARG A 457 42.45 -0.43 -6.62
N ARG A 458 43.15 0.30 -5.74
CA ARG A 458 42.57 1.28 -4.80
C ARG A 458 42.20 2.59 -5.50
N ASN A 459 41.29 2.50 -6.47
CA ASN A 459 40.72 3.64 -7.15
C ASN A 459 39.19 3.55 -7.05
N PRO A 460 38.48 4.60 -6.59
CA PRO A 460 37.02 4.66 -6.64
C PRO A 460 36.44 4.17 -7.97
N ALA A 461 37.05 4.54 -9.09
CA ALA A 461 36.62 4.13 -10.43
C ALA A 461 36.68 2.60 -10.66
N SER A 462 37.62 1.90 -10.02
CA SER A 462 37.73 0.44 -10.13
C SER A 462 36.64 -0.29 -9.32
N ILE A 463 36.29 0.25 -8.14
CA ILE A 463 35.20 -0.28 -7.31
C ILE A 463 33.85 0.03 -7.97
N GLU A 464 33.70 1.24 -8.53
CA GLU A 464 32.52 1.67 -9.28
C GLU A 464 32.24 0.74 -10.48
N LYS A 465 33.25 0.47 -11.32
CA LYS A 465 33.12 -0.45 -12.46
C LYS A 465 32.70 -1.87 -12.04
N LEU A 466 33.11 -2.32 -10.85
CA LEU A 466 32.63 -3.58 -10.29
C LEU A 466 31.15 -3.47 -9.90
N MET A 467 30.78 -2.44 -9.13
CA MET A 467 29.40 -2.22 -8.69
C MET A 467 28.44 -2.03 -9.87
N GLU A 468 28.86 -1.36 -10.94
CA GLU A 468 28.11 -1.12 -12.16
C GLU A 468 27.76 -2.44 -12.89
N ARG A 469 28.59 -3.48 -12.73
CA ARG A 469 28.29 -4.81 -13.28
C ARG A 469 27.22 -5.57 -12.49
N TYR A 470 27.10 -5.31 -11.18
CA TYR A 470 26.22 -6.07 -10.29
C TYR A 470 24.92 -5.33 -9.94
N ILE A 471 24.99 -4.08 -9.47
CA ILE A 471 23.84 -3.36 -8.91
C ILE A 471 22.70 -3.23 -9.93
N PRO A 472 22.89 -2.72 -11.16
CA PRO A 472 21.81 -2.60 -12.13
C PRO A 472 21.16 -3.96 -12.47
N LYS A 473 21.95 -5.03 -12.57
CA LYS A 473 21.43 -6.37 -12.87
C LYS A 473 20.61 -6.93 -11.72
N VAL A 474 21.12 -6.83 -10.50
CA VAL A 474 20.40 -7.26 -9.29
C VAL A 474 19.13 -6.43 -9.10
N THR A 475 19.15 -5.15 -9.49
CA THR A 475 17.98 -4.28 -9.46
C THR A 475 16.88 -4.75 -10.39
N VAL A 476 17.21 -5.00 -11.66
CA VAL A 476 16.24 -5.46 -12.66
C VAL A 476 15.70 -6.83 -12.28
N ILE A 477 16.58 -7.76 -11.88
CA ILE A 477 16.18 -9.10 -11.42
C ILE A 477 15.28 -8.99 -10.18
N GLY A 478 15.65 -8.16 -9.21
CA GLY A 478 14.86 -7.90 -8.01
C GLY A 478 13.49 -7.32 -8.34
N GLY A 479 13.42 -6.32 -9.22
CA GLY A 479 12.16 -5.72 -9.68
C GLY A 479 11.25 -6.73 -10.38
N VAL A 480 11.80 -7.57 -11.26
CA VAL A 480 11.05 -8.66 -11.91
C VAL A 480 10.53 -9.66 -10.88
N ILE A 481 11.40 -10.14 -9.99
CA ILE A 481 11.03 -11.13 -8.98
C ILE A 481 9.90 -10.57 -8.12
N ILE A 482 10.05 -9.38 -7.55
CA ILE A 482 9.02 -8.80 -6.68
C ILE A 482 7.71 -8.62 -7.46
N GLY A 483 7.75 -8.13 -8.71
CA GLY A 483 6.57 -8.01 -9.57
C GLY A 483 5.85 -9.35 -9.79
N VAL A 484 6.60 -10.41 -10.09
CA VAL A 484 6.05 -11.78 -10.24
C VAL A 484 5.49 -12.30 -8.92
N LEU A 485 6.16 -12.05 -7.80
CA LEU A 485 5.67 -12.46 -6.48
C LEU A 485 4.38 -11.71 -6.10
N THR A 486 4.31 -10.42 -6.42
CA THR A 486 3.11 -9.61 -6.23
C THR A 486 1.96 -10.14 -7.06
N LEU A 487 2.21 -10.51 -8.32
CA LEU A 487 1.21 -11.15 -9.19
C LEU A 487 0.71 -12.47 -8.59
N ILE A 488 1.61 -13.39 -8.23
CA ILE A 488 1.25 -14.68 -7.64
C ILE A 488 0.41 -14.48 -6.37
N ALA A 489 0.84 -13.57 -5.49
CA ALA A 489 0.11 -13.29 -4.27
C ALA A 489 -1.29 -12.73 -4.56
N SER A 490 -1.40 -11.84 -5.56
CA SER A 490 -2.65 -11.20 -5.98
C SER A 490 -3.62 -12.22 -6.60
N LEU A 491 -3.13 -13.18 -7.40
CA LEU A 491 -3.95 -14.24 -8.01
C LEU A 491 -4.51 -15.25 -6.99
N MET A 492 -3.74 -15.59 -5.95
CA MET A 492 -4.14 -16.61 -4.98
C MET A 492 -5.17 -16.09 -3.96
N GLY A 493 -5.21 -14.78 -3.72
CA GLY A 493 -5.99 -14.17 -2.65
C GLY A 493 -5.42 -14.49 -1.26
N THR A 494 -5.75 -13.65 -0.28
CA THR A 494 -5.24 -13.77 1.09
C THR A 494 -6.35 -13.66 2.11
N LEU A 495 -6.03 -14.06 3.33
CA LEU A 495 -6.93 -14.01 4.47
C LEU A 495 -7.36 -12.57 4.81
N GLY A 496 -8.64 -12.39 5.15
CA GLY A 496 -9.18 -11.16 5.73
C GLY A 496 -9.24 -9.95 4.80
N GLY A 497 -9.21 -10.17 3.49
CA GLY A 497 -9.17 -9.06 2.51
C GLY A 497 -7.87 -8.27 2.56
N ALA A 498 -6.80 -8.82 3.16
CA ALA A 498 -5.51 -8.15 3.29
C ALA A 498 -4.77 -7.87 1.96
N GLY A 499 -5.30 -8.39 0.85
CA GLY A 499 -4.70 -8.33 -0.48
C GLY A 499 -3.37 -9.06 -0.57
N GLY A 500 -3.17 -9.84 -1.64
CA GLY A 500 -1.90 -10.52 -1.90
C GLY A 500 -0.69 -9.58 -1.93
N THR A 501 -0.88 -8.41 -2.54
CA THR A 501 0.17 -7.38 -2.59
C THR A 501 0.47 -6.82 -1.19
N GLY A 502 -0.57 -6.52 -0.40
CA GLY A 502 -0.41 -6.03 0.97
C GLY A 502 0.43 -6.98 1.81
N LEU A 503 0.03 -8.26 1.87
CA LEU A 503 0.75 -9.29 2.62
C LEU A 503 2.25 -9.35 2.28
N LEU A 504 2.60 -9.33 0.98
CA LEU A 504 3.99 -9.34 0.54
C LEU A 504 4.77 -8.15 1.10
N LEU A 505 4.19 -6.95 1.03
CA LEU A 505 4.81 -5.72 1.53
C LEU A 505 5.02 -5.82 3.05
N ALA A 506 4.00 -6.23 3.79
CA ALA A 506 4.09 -6.36 5.25
C ALA A 506 5.20 -7.33 5.67
N VAL A 507 5.28 -8.51 5.05
CA VAL A 507 6.32 -9.50 5.38
C VAL A 507 7.72 -8.96 5.09
N SER A 508 7.92 -8.29 3.95
CA SER A 508 9.21 -7.68 3.62
C SER A 508 9.58 -6.54 4.58
N ILE A 509 8.63 -5.68 4.94
CA ILE A 509 8.86 -4.58 5.89
C ILE A 509 9.20 -5.14 7.27
N VAL A 510 8.47 -6.16 7.75
CA VAL A 510 8.76 -6.82 9.03
C VAL A 510 10.15 -7.45 9.01
N TYR A 511 10.53 -8.12 7.93
CA TYR A 511 11.86 -8.71 7.79
C TYR A 511 12.96 -7.66 7.87
N ARG A 512 12.78 -6.52 7.20
CA ARG A 512 13.71 -5.38 7.25
C ARG A 512 13.79 -4.73 8.63
N LEU A 513 12.64 -4.53 9.27
CA LEU A 513 12.56 -3.96 10.60
C LEU A 513 13.22 -4.90 11.63
N TYR A 514 13.07 -6.22 11.48
CA TYR A 514 13.77 -7.22 12.27
C TYR A 514 15.29 -7.10 12.13
N GLU A 515 15.81 -7.04 10.90
CA GLU A 515 17.26 -6.88 10.69
C GLU A 515 17.78 -5.55 11.25
N GLN A 516 17.02 -4.47 11.09
CA GLN A 516 17.39 -3.16 11.62
C GLN A 516 17.47 -3.19 13.15
N ILE A 517 16.45 -3.74 13.81
CA ILE A 517 16.43 -3.92 15.26
C ILE A 517 17.61 -4.78 15.71
N ALA A 518 17.86 -5.91 15.05
CA ALA A 518 18.96 -6.79 15.39
C ALA A 518 20.32 -6.08 15.25
N SER A 519 20.51 -5.30 14.18
CA SER A 519 21.74 -4.53 13.98
C SER A 519 21.92 -3.44 15.03
N GLU A 520 20.88 -2.67 15.34
CA GLU A 520 20.93 -1.63 16.36
C GLU A 520 21.23 -2.21 17.75
N GLN A 521 20.58 -3.32 18.11
CA GLN A 521 20.82 -4.00 19.38
C GLN A 521 22.26 -4.50 19.51
N ILE A 522 22.83 -5.07 18.44
CA ILE A 522 24.24 -5.52 18.42
C ILE A 522 25.19 -4.34 18.60
N GLN A 523 24.91 -3.21 17.95
CA GLN A 523 25.74 -2.00 18.05
C GLN A 523 25.72 -1.41 19.47
N GLU A 524 24.58 -1.43 20.15
CA GLU A 524 24.48 -0.99 21.55
C GLU A 524 25.13 -1.99 22.53
N MET A 525 24.99 -3.29 22.29
CA MET A 525 25.50 -4.34 23.18
C MET A 525 27.03 -4.49 23.10
N TYR A 526 27.63 -4.20 21.95
CA TYR A 526 29.07 -4.25 21.75
C TYR A 526 29.63 -2.89 21.28
N PRO A 527 29.75 -1.88 22.16
CA PRO A 527 30.25 -0.55 21.80
C PRO A 527 31.70 -0.57 21.29
N MET A 528 32.51 -1.57 21.68
CA MET A 528 33.84 -1.78 21.11
C MET A 528 33.81 -2.16 19.61
N MET A 529 32.72 -2.79 19.13
CA MET A 529 32.51 -3.06 17.70
C MET A 529 32.21 -1.76 16.94
N GLN A 530 31.62 -0.72 17.55
CA GLN A 530 31.41 0.58 16.89
C GLN A 530 32.73 1.23 16.46
N LYS A 531 33.80 1.07 17.25
CA LYS A 531 35.15 1.56 16.89
C LYS A 531 35.80 0.74 15.76
N PHE A 532 35.42 -0.53 15.58
CA PHE A 532 35.91 -1.42 14.52
C PHE A 532 35.12 -1.34 13.22
N PHE A 533 33.80 -1.11 13.28
CA PHE A 533 32.92 -0.97 12.11
C PHE A 533 32.80 0.47 11.59
N GLY A 534 33.48 1.41 12.23
CA GLY A 534 33.59 2.79 11.78
C GLY A 534 32.49 3.67 12.34
N ALA A 535 32.91 4.59 13.21
CA ALA A 535 32.25 5.88 13.32
C ALA A 535 32.38 6.60 11.97
N SER A 536 31.45 6.34 11.06
CA SER A 536 31.08 7.30 10.02
C SER A 536 29.67 7.74 10.36
N ALA A 537 29.61 8.84 11.11
CA ALA A 537 28.41 9.65 11.26
C ALA A 537 27.89 10.10 9.89
#